data_AF-A0A5C8QDW2-F1
#
_entry.id   AF-A0A5C8QDW2-F1
#
_cell.length_a   1.000
_cell.length_b   1.000
_cell.length_c   1.000
_cell.angle_alpha   90.00
_cell.angle_beta   90.00
_cell.angle_gamma   90.00
#
_symmetry.space_group_name_H-M   'P 1'
#
loop_
_entity.id
_entity.type
_entity.pdbx_description
1 polymer ?
#
loop_
_entity_poly.entity_id
_entity_poly.type
_entity_poly.pdbx_seq_one_letter_code
_entity_poly.pdbx_strand_id
1 'polypeptide(L)'
;MNRLTRTLLPITMGAALLVPLTHSATAVETGARSVSPAAAGKKVAGDVHAKVSRDSVIQRAKTWLTANNGSQVPYSQTATFGGYRADCSGYVSMALQYGKPGANTVMLATSDFTTPINMSQLTKGDLIIDAAGSSTTRHVVIFEKWTSSARTSYKAYEQRGGHGTDYRTLSYGIGADEYDAYRPNKY
;
A
#
# COMPACT_ATOMS: atom_id res chain seq x y z
N MET A 1 -1.30 38.81 -9.14
CA MET A 1 -2.24 39.62 -8.32
C MET A 1 -3.59 39.50 -8.98
N ASN A 2 -4.59 38.92 -8.30
CA ASN A 2 -6.02 39.17 -8.49
C ASN A 2 -6.77 38.41 -7.40
N ARG A 3 -7.25 39.17 -6.41
CA ARG A 3 -8.08 38.71 -5.29
C ARG A 3 -9.54 38.76 -5.75
N LEU A 4 -10.27 37.67 -5.58
CA LEU A 4 -11.74 37.71 -5.55
C LEU A 4 -12.24 37.02 -4.29
N THR A 5 -12.71 37.89 -3.41
CA THR A 5 -13.38 37.71 -2.13
C THR A 5 -14.70 36.98 -2.33
N ARG A 6 -14.98 35.96 -1.51
CA ARG A 6 -16.34 35.41 -1.35
C ARG A 6 -16.83 35.64 0.07
N THR A 7 -17.86 36.46 0.13
CA THR A 7 -18.61 36.96 1.29
C THR A 7 -19.34 35.83 2.02
N LEU A 8 -19.12 35.75 3.33
CA LEU A 8 -19.94 35.01 4.30
C LEU A 8 -21.21 35.82 4.58
N LEU A 9 -22.37 35.15 4.65
CA LEU A 9 -23.56 35.68 5.33
C LEU A 9 -23.94 34.81 6.53
N PRO A 10 -24.44 35.44 7.63
CA PRO A 10 -24.73 34.79 8.90
C PRO A 10 -26.13 34.19 8.93
N ILE A 11 -26.32 33.11 9.69
CA ILE A 11 -27.64 32.70 10.16
C ILE A 11 -27.71 32.97 11.66
N THR A 12 -28.70 33.78 12.01
CA THR A 12 -29.00 34.34 13.32
C THR A 12 -29.56 33.32 14.31
N MET A 13 -29.36 33.65 15.59
CA MET A 13 -29.77 32.96 16.81
C MET A 13 -31.27 32.67 16.93
N GLY A 14 -31.60 31.58 17.63
CA GLY A 14 -32.87 31.34 18.30
C GLY A 14 -32.63 31.01 19.78
N ALA A 15 -33.46 31.59 20.64
CA ALA A 15 -33.22 31.86 22.06
C ALA A 15 -33.34 30.67 23.04
N ALA A 16 -32.76 30.88 24.22
CA ALA A 16 -32.75 29.99 25.38
C ALA A 16 -34.09 29.92 26.12
N LEU A 17 -34.35 28.79 26.78
CA LEU A 17 -35.23 28.67 27.94
C LEU A 17 -34.61 27.70 28.96
N LEU A 18 -34.56 28.16 30.20
CA LEU A 18 -33.97 27.53 31.38
C LEU A 18 -35.07 26.87 32.25
N VAL A 19 -34.62 26.11 33.26
CA VAL A 19 -35.31 25.68 34.51
C VAL A 19 -36.04 24.30 34.45
N PRO A 20 -36.09 23.48 35.53
CA PRO A 20 -35.07 23.04 36.51
C PRO A 20 -34.96 21.49 36.66
N LEU A 21 -33.99 21.04 37.45
CA LEU A 21 -33.87 19.65 37.96
C LEU A 21 -34.97 19.28 38.96
N THR A 22 -35.51 18.06 38.86
CA THR A 22 -35.88 17.23 40.03
C THR A 22 -35.60 15.74 39.75
N HIS A 23 -34.85 15.13 40.65
CA HIS A 23 -34.51 13.70 40.68
C HIS A 23 -35.70 12.86 41.15
N SER A 24 -35.93 11.72 40.50
CA SER A 24 -36.15 10.39 41.12
C SER A 24 -36.63 9.41 40.06
N ALA A 25 -35.78 8.45 39.69
CA ALA A 25 -36.23 7.24 39.01
C ALA A 25 -35.60 6.04 39.71
N THR A 26 -36.49 5.25 40.30
CA THR A 26 -36.25 3.96 40.96
C THR A 26 -35.52 2.99 40.03
N ALA A 27 -34.46 2.37 40.55
CA ALA A 27 -33.74 1.29 39.90
C ALA A 27 -34.66 0.08 39.72
N VAL A 28 -34.82 -0.37 38.47
CA VAL A 28 -35.28 -1.72 38.15
C VAL A 28 -34.08 -2.45 37.58
N GLU A 29 -33.58 -3.39 38.38
CA GLU A 29 -32.52 -4.32 38.02
C GLU A 29 -33.13 -5.40 37.13
N THR A 30 -32.76 -5.45 35.84
CA THR A 30 -32.92 -6.65 35.03
C THR A 30 -31.84 -6.68 33.95
N GLY A 31 -31.06 -7.76 33.95
CA GLY A 31 -29.73 -7.82 33.36
C GLY A 31 -29.68 -7.60 31.85
N ALA A 32 -28.76 -6.70 31.45
CA ALA A 32 -28.18 -6.68 30.12
C ALA A 32 -26.70 -7.07 30.24
N ARG A 33 -26.35 -8.22 29.68
CA ARG A 33 -24.95 -8.64 29.47
C ARG A 33 -24.25 -7.55 28.67
N SER A 34 -23.39 -6.79 29.35
CA SER A 34 -22.47 -5.84 28.74
C SER A 34 -21.44 -6.59 27.90
N VAL A 35 -21.62 -6.61 26.58
CA VAL A 35 -20.53 -6.89 25.66
C VAL A 35 -19.76 -5.59 25.46
N SER A 36 -18.71 -5.41 26.26
CA SER A 36 -17.73 -4.34 26.07
C SER A 36 -17.14 -4.40 24.65
N PRO A 37 -17.07 -3.29 23.89
CA PRO A 37 -16.23 -3.24 22.70
C PRO A 37 -14.78 -3.03 23.14
N ALA A 38 -14.13 -4.12 23.58
CA ALA A 38 -12.69 -4.15 23.77
C ALA A 38 -12.03 -4.61 22.46
N ALA A 39 -11.65 -3.65 21.61
CA ALA A 39 -10.54 -3.81 20.67
C ALA A 39 -10.15 -2.44 20.09
N ALA A 40 -9.41 -1.65 20.86
CA ALA A 40 -8.54 -0.64 20.25
C ALA A 40 -7.59 -1.38 19.30
N GLY A 41 -7.77 -1.17 18.00
CA GLY A 41 -7.00 -1.82 16.95
C GLY A 41 -5.51 -1.54 17.14
N LYS A 42 -4.76 -2.56 17.59
CA LYS A 42 -3.31 -2.55 17.60
C LYS A 42 -2.86 -2.33 16.15
N LYS A 43 -2.17 -1.22 15.86
CA LYS A 43 -1.48 -1.04 14.57
C LYS A 43 -0.53 -2.23 14.42
N VAL A 44 -0.91 -3.22 13.62
CA VAL A 44 -0.02 -4.31 13.25
C VAL A 44 0.97 -3.72 12.25
N ALA A 45 2.09 -3.20 12.76
CA ALA A 45 3.27 -3.02 11.94
C ALA A 45 3.65 -4.41 11.42
N GLY A 46 3.68 -4.60 10.10
CA GLY A 46 4.11 -5.85 9.51
C GLY A 46 5.58 -6.09 9.83
N ASP A 47 5.86 -7.10 10.64
CA ASP A 47 7.22 -7.58 10.92
C ASP A 47 7.87 -8.04 9.62
N VAL A 48 9.00 -7.44 9.24
CA VAL A 48 9.71 -7.75 7.98
C VAL A 48 10.15 -9.22 7.88
N HIS A 49 10.20 -9.94 9.00
CA HIS A 49 10.56 -11.36 9.07
C HIS A 49 9.37 -12.32 9.11
N ALA A 50 8.15 -11.83 9.32
CA ALA A 50 6.96 -12.67 9.30
C ALA A 50 6.74 -13.29 7.92
N LYS A 51 6.70 -14.62 7.84
CA LYS A 51 6.54 -15.35 6.58
C LYS A 51 5.22 -15.02 5.87
N VAL A 52 5.26 -14.90 4.55
CA VAL A 52 4.10 -14.70 3.68
C VAL A 52 4.17 -15.68 2.50
N SER A 53 3.02 -16.16 2.04
CA SER A 53 3.01 -16.98 0.83
C SER A 53 3.12 -16.11 -0.43
N ARG A 54 3.79 -16.63 -1.47
CA ARG A 54 3.86 -16.00 -2.80
C ARG A 54 2.48 -15.71 -3.39
N ASP A 55 1.52 -16.61 -3.16
CA ASP A 55 0.14 -16.45 -3.63
C ASP A 55 -0.52 -15.25 -2.95
N SER A 56 -0.37 -15.12 -1.63
CA SER A 56 -0.87 -13.95 -0.89
C SER A 56 -0.21 -12.64 -1.33
N VAL A 57 1.04 -12.67 -1.80
CA VAL A 57 1.69 -11.48 -2.40
C VAL A 57 0.99 -11.08 -3.69
N ILE A 58 0.79 -12.03 -4.61
CA ILE A 58 0.12 -11.74 -5.88
C ILE A 58 -1.35 -11.34 -5.67
N GLN A 59 -2.06 -11.99 -4.76
CA GLN A 59 -3.44 -11.60 -4.45
C GLN A 59 -3.52 -10.16 -3.93
N ARG A 60 -2.60 -9.75 -3.06
CA ARG A 60 -2.51 -8.36 -2.59
C ARG A 60 -2.13 -7.39 -3.70
N ALA A 61 -1.14 -7.75 -4.52
CA ALA A 61 -0.74 -6.96 -5.68
C ALA A 61 -1.96 -6.65 -6.59
N LYS A 62 -2.77 -7.68 -6.90
CA LYS A 62 -3.99 -7.53 -7.71
C LYS A 62 -5.00 -6.55 -7.12
N THR A 63 -5.12 -6.44 -5.79
CA THR A 63 -6.17 -5.60 -5.17
C THR A 63 -6.10 -4.14 -5.62
N TRP A 64 -4.90 -3.58 -5.79
CA TRP A 64 -4.74 -2.18 -6.17
C TRP A 64 -5.10 -1.90 -7.64
N LEU A 65 -5.37 -2.90 -8.46
CA LEU A 65 -5.89 -2.70 -9.82
C LEU A 65 -7.31 -2.14 -9.81
N THR A 66 -8.07 -2.34 -8.73
CA THR A 66 -9.49 -1.93 -8.64
C THR A 66 -9.86 -1.28 -7.30
N ALA A 67 -8.92 -1.12 -6.38
CA ALA A 67 -9.19 -0.63 -5.02
C ALA A 67 -9.63 0.85 -4.95
N ASN A 68 -9.46 1.64 -6.00
CA ASN A 68 -9.88 3.03 -6.02
C ASN A 68 -11.25 3.15 -6.72
N ASN A 69 -12.32 2.85 -5.98
CA ASN A 69 -13.70 2.89 -6.49
C ASN A 69 -13.90 2.10 -7.80
N GLY A 70 -13.33 0.90 -7.87
CA GLY A 70 -13.37 0.06 -9.07
C GLY A 70 -12.28 0.37 -10.10
N SER A 71 -11.48 1.41 -9.88
CA SER A 71 -10.34 1.79 -10.72
C SER A 71 -9.00 1.49 -10.04
N GLN A 72 -7.91 1.56 -10.80
CA GLN A 72 -6.56 1.39 -10.29
C GLN A 72 -6.19 2.49 -9.29
N VAL A 73 -5.38 2.14 -8.29
CA VAL A 73 -4.81 3.10 -7.34
C VAL A 73 -3.87 4.07 -8.08
N PRO A 74 -4.11 5.39 -8.02
CA PRO A 74 -3.26 6.37 -8.71
C PRO A 74 -1.85 6.41 -8.14
N TYR A 75 -0.86 6.63 -9.01
CA TYR A 75 0.51 6.83 -8.57
C TYR A 75 0.69 8.18 -7.88
N SER A 76 1.40 8.18 -6.75
CA SER A 76 1.82 9.41 -6.09
C SER A 76 3.05 9.17 -5.22
N GLN A 77 4.04 10.05 -5.35
CA GLN A 77 5.23 10.08 -4.50
C GLN A 77 4.96 10.67 -3.10
N THR A 78 3.80 11.28 -2.89
CA THR A 78 3.47 11.99 -1.65
C THR A 78 2.22 11.47 -0.95
N ALA A 79 1.31 10.80 -1.68
CA ALA A 79 0.09 10.26 -1.11
C ALA A 79 0.28 8.82 -0.60
N THR A 80 -0.66 8.40 0.24
CA THR A 80 -0.76 7.02 0.72
C THR A 80 -2.10 6.40 0.37
N PHE A 81 -2.14 5.09 0.15
CA PHE A 81 -3.35 4.31 -0.02
C PHE A 81 -3.35 3.14 0.97
N GLY A 82 -4.40 3.01 1.79
CA GLY A 82 -4.42 2.03 2.90
C GLY A 82 -3.29 2.20 3.94
N GLY A 83 -2.67 3.38 3.97
CA GLY A 83 -1.53 3.72 4.82
C GLY A 83 -0.15 3.30 4.28
N TYR A 84 -0.07 2.74 3.07
CA TYR A 84 1.18 2.54 2.34
C TYR A 84 1.41 3.68 1.36
N ARG A 85 2.66 4.01 1.02
CA ARG A 85 2.92 5.01 -0.05
C ARG A 85 2.33 4.53 -1.38
N ALA A 86 1.76 5.45 -2.16
CA ALA A 86 1.11 5.14 -3.44
C ALA A 86 2.11 5.15 -4.62
N ASP A 87 3.36 4.77 -4.39
CA ASP A 87 4.44 4.66 -5.38
C ASP A 87 4.93 3.21 -5.53
N CYS A 88 5.96 3.00 -6.37
CA CYS A 88 6.49 1.67 -6.71
C CYS A 88 6.86 0.84 -5.46
N SER A 89 7.71 1.39 -4.59
CA SER A 89 8.18 0.70 -3.38
C SER A 89 7.12 0.59 -2.27
N GLY A 90 6.21 1.56 -2.17
CA GLY A 90 5.08 1.49 -1.24
C GLY A 90 4.07 0.42 -1.65
N TYR A 91 3.83 0.26 -2.94
CA TYR A 91 3.03 -0.83 -3.49
C TYR A 91 3.63 -2.21 -3.22
N VAL A 92 4.94 -2.37 -3.43
CA VAL A 92 5.64 -3.61 -3.07
C VAL A 92 5.58 -3.88 -1.57
N SER A 93 5.75 -2.85 -0.74
CA SER A 93 5.60 -2.97 0.72
C SER A 93 4.19 -3.42 1.11
N MET A 94 3.15 -2.91 0.45
CA MET A 94 1.78 -3.37 0.62
C MET A 94 1.61 -4.84 0.23
N ALA A 95 2.14 -5.22 -0.94
CA ALA A 95 2.06 -6.59 -1.46
C ALA A 95 2.89 -7.60 -0.66
N LEU A 96 3.93 -7.17 0.08
CA LEU A 96 4.80 -8.02 0.92
C LEU A 96 4.56 -7.86 2.42
N GLN A 97 3.70 -6.92 2.85
CA GLN A 97 3.41 -6.67 4.26
C GLN A 97 4.66 -6.22 5.02
N TYR A 98 5.50 -5.42 4.36
CA TYR A 98 6.52 -4.65 5.04
C TYR A 98 5.83 -3.46 5.69
N GLY A 99 5.98 -3.26 7.00
CA GLY A 99 5.20 -2.29 7.78
C GLY A 99 5.01 -0.90 7.13
N LYS A 100 3.94 -0.21 7.53
CA LYS A 100 3.53 1.09 6.97
C LYS A 100 4.46 2.22 7.44
N PRO A 101 4.81 3.20 6.58
CA PRO A 101 4.28 3.40 5.23
C PRO A 101 4.95 2.56 4.13
N GLY A 102 5.96 1.76 4.47
CA GLY A 102 6.71 0.90 3.57
C GLY A 102 8.15 1.37 3.35
N ALA A 103 9.01 0.43 2.96
CA ALA A 103 10.39 0.70 2.57
C ALA A 103 10.45 1.50 1.26
N ASN A 104 11.53 2.27 1.07
CA ASN A 104 11.84 2.84 -0.25
C ASN A 104 12.57 1.81 -1.13
N THR A 105 12.75 2.11 -2.41
CA THR A 105 13.35 1.18 -3.39
C THR A 105 14.79 0.75 -3.02
N VAL A 106 15.60 1.66 -2.46
CA VAL A 106 16.96 1.33 -2.02
C VAL A 106 16.94 0.35 -0.86
N MET A 107 16.10 0.61 0.15
CA MET A 107 15.95 -0.29 1.28
C MET A 107 15.48 -1.69 0.86
N LEU A 108 14.56 -1.78 -0.12
CA LEU A 108 14.10 -3.07 -0.64
C LEU A 108 15.24 -3.90 -1.24
N ALA A 109 16.28 -3.28 -1.80
CA ALA A 109 17.44 -3.96 -2.36
C ALA A 109 18.50 -4.37 -1.31
N THR A 110 18.29 -4.02 -0.02
CA THR A 110 19.21 -4.41 1.06
C THR A 110 18.91 -5.82 1.59
N SER A 111 19.92 -6.42 2.23
CA SER A 111 19.84 -7.75 2.85
C SER A 111 18.78 -7.90 3.92
N ASP A 112 18.30 -6.79 4.50
CA ASP A 112 17.22 -6.82 5.50
C ASP A 112 15.88 -7.23 4.87
N PHE A 113 15.66 -6.88 3.59
CA PHE A 113 14.39 -7.09 2.91
C PHE A 113 14.46 -8.21 1.86
N THR A 114 15.55 -8.28 1.11
CA THR A 114 15.68 -9.20 -0.01
C THR A 114 17.07 -9.82 -0.13
N THR A 115 17.15 -10.90 -0.89
CA THR A 115 18.39 -11.57 -1.30
C THR A 115 18.54 -11.48 -2.81
N PRO A 116 19.68 -11.03 -3.37
CA PRO A 116 19.92 -11.02 -4.81
C PRO A 116 19.82 -12.43 -5.42
N ILE A 117 19.27 -12.52 -6.62
CA ILE A 117 19.16 -13.76 -7.40
C ILE A 117 19.46 -13.46 -8.88
N ASN A 118 19.74 -14.50 -9.66
CA ASN A 118 19.80 -14.34 -11.11
C ASN A 118 18.39 -14.18 -11.68
N MET A 119 18.24 -13.39 -12.75
CA MET A 119 16.98 -13.27 -13.48
C MET A 119 16.41 -14.64 -13.88
N SER A 120 17.26 -15.59 -14.29
CA SER A 120 16.85 -16.95 -14.65
C SER A 120 16.22 -17.77 -13.51
N GLN A 121 16.39 -17.33 -12.25
CA GLN A 121 15.85 -17.95 -11.04
C GLN A 121 14.53 -17.32 -10.58
N LEU A 122 14.01 -16.34 -11.31
CA LEU A 122 12.75 -15.66 -10.98
C LEU A 122 11.61 -16.66 -10.85
N THR A 123 10.89 -16.51 -9.76
CA THR A 123 9.64 -17.19 -9.44
C THR A 123 8.60 -16.16 -9.02
N LYS A 124 7.33 -16.55 -9.11
CA LYS A 124 6.19 -15.70 -8.75
C LYS A 124 6.40 -15.00 -7.40
N GLY A 125 6.27 -13.68 -7.38
CA GLY A 125 6.45 -12.82 -6.20
C GLY A 125 7.86 -12.23 -6.05
N ASP A 126 8.87 -12.76 -6.73
CA ASP A 126 10.21 -12.17 -6.73
C ASP A 126 10.17 -10.75 -7.34
N LEU A 127 11.14 -9.92 -6.97
CA LEU A 127 11.21 -8.51 -7.34
C LEU A 127 12.27 -8.28 -8.41
N ILE A 128 12.03 -7.29 -9.27
CA ILE A 128 13.04 -6.74 -10.17
C ILE A 128 13.18 -5.26 -9.79
N ILE A 129 14.38 -4.84 -9.38
CA ILE A 129 14.62 -3.56 -8.71
C ILE A 129 15.72 -2.79 -9.44
N ASP A 130 15.43 -1.55 -9.82
CA ASP A 130 16.43 -0.50 -10.07
C ASP A 130 16.53 0.39 -8.82
N ALA A 131 17.64 0.25 -8.10
CA ALA A 131 17.94 1.02 -6.90
C ALA A 131 18.81 2.27 -7.19
N ALA A 132 19.24 2.50 -8.42
CA ALA A 132 20.11 3.61 -8.80
C ALA A 132 19.34 4.91 -9.05
N GLY A 133 19.99 6.06 -8.86
CA GLY A 133 19.41 7.37 -9.15
C GLY A 133 18.57 7.97 -8.02
N SER A 134 17.52 8.73 -8.38
CA SER A 134 16.69 9.52 -7.46
C SER A 134 15.38 8.82 -7.10
N SER A 135 14.59 9.44 -6.20
CA SER A 135 13.27 8.92 -5.83
C SER A 135 12.31 8.79 -7.02
N THR A 136 12.52 9.53 -8.11
CA THR A 136 11.66 9.52 -9.30
C THR A 136 12.19 8.67 -10.46
N THR A 137 13.45 8.21 -10.39
CA THR A 137 14.05 7.37 -11.44
C THR A 137 14.12 5.90 -11.02
N ARG A 138 14.29 5.63 -9.73
CA ARG A 138 14.27 4.28 -9.16
C ARG A 138 12.92 3.61 -9.38
N HIS A 139 12.93 2.29 -9.54
CA HIS A 139 11.70 1.53 -9.73
C HIS A 139 11.78 0.09 -9.23
N VAL A 140 10.62 -0.48 -8.98
CA VAL A 140 10.49 -1.89 -8.60
C VAL A 140 9.19 -2.47 -9.11
N VAL A 141 9.25 -3.73 -9.56
CA VAL A 141 8.09 -4.49 -10.03
C VAL A 141 8.04 -5.87 -9.38
N ILE A 142 6.85 -6.48 -9.31
CA ILE A 142 6.62 -7.81 -8.77
C ILE A 142 6.43 -8.78 -9.92
N PHE A 143 7.36 -9.73 -10.08
CA PHE A 143 7.29 -10.77 -11.09
C PHE A 143 6.10 -11.72 -10.84
N GLU A 144 5.34 -12.07 -11.88
CA GLU A 144 4.35 -13.13 -11.79
C GLU A 144 4.77 -14.38 -12.57
N LYS A 145 5.09 -14.24 -13.85
CA LYS A 145 5.46 -15.35 -14.74
C LYS A 145 6.18 -14.89 -16.00
N TRP A 146 7.03 -15.76 -16.55
CA TRP A 146 7.57 -15.60 -17.90
C TRP A 146 6.46 -15.70 -18.95
N THR A 147 6.57 -14.95 -20.05
CA THR A 147 5.62 -15.03 -21.17
C THR A 147 5.85 -16.27 -22.04
N SER A 148 7.08 -16.79 -22.06
CA SER A 148 7.48 -17.97 -22.83
C SER A 148 8.70 -18.66 -22.20
N SER A 149 9.05 -19.83 -22.71
CA SER A 149 10.27 -20.57 -22.33
C SER A 149 11.56 -19.84 -22.71
N ALA A 150 11.52 -18.91 -23.67
CA ALA A 150 12.67 -18.10 -24.08
C ALA A 150 13.06 -17.05 -23.03
N ARG A 151 12.17 -16.74 -22.07
CA ARG A 151 12.41 -15.81 -20.95
C ARG A 151 12.92 -14.42 -21.38
N THR A 152 12.43 -13.92 -22.51
CA THR A 152 12.75 -12.58 -23.04
C THR A 152 11.76 -11.50 -22.62
N SER A 153 10.67 -11.87 -21.95
CA SER A 153 9.73 -10.96 -21.30
C SER A 153 8.88 -11.68 -20.26
N TYR A 154 8.25 -10.94 -19.36
CA TYR A 154 7.46 -11.49 -18.26
C TYR A 154 6.24 -10.62 -17.95
N LYS A 155 5.24 -11.22 -17.30
CA LYS A 155 4.11 -10.51 -16.70
C LYS A 155 4.48 -10.09 -15.28
N ALA A 156 4.21 -8.83 -14.94
CA ALA A 156 4.50 -8.28 -13.63
C ALA A 156 3.47 -7.24 -13.21
N TYR A 157 3.42 -7.01 -11.89
CA TYR A 157 2.64 -5.95 -11.28
C TYR A 157 3.53 -4.80 -10.87
N GLU A 158 3.07 -3.56 -11.06
CA GLU A 158 3.81 -2.37 -10.66
C GLU A 158 2.88 -1.21 -10.31
N GLN A 159 3.44 -0.21 -9.62
CA GLN A 159 2.81 1.08 -9.39
C GLN A 159 3.69 2.14 -10.06
N ARG A 160 3.25 2.69 -11.20
CA ARG A 160 4.10 3.53 -12.06
C ARG A 160 3.54 4.93 -12.31
N GLY A 161 4.45 5.90 -12.42
CA GLY A 161 4.14 7.29 -12.74
C GLY A 161 3.32 7.42 -14.03
N GLY A 162 2.40 8.40 -14.05
CA GLY A 162 1.53 8.66 -15.19
C GLY A 162 0.44 7.60 -15.45
N HIS A 163 0.33 6.58 -14.59
CA HIS A 163 -0.67 5.52 -14.72
C HIS A 163 -1.32 5.16 -13.38
N GLY A 164 -0.54 4.68 -12.41
CA GLY A 164 -1.05 3.97 -11.24
C GLY A 164 -0.75 2.47 -11.33
N THR A 165 -1.58 1.66 -10.69
CA THR A 165 -1.36 0.21 -10.62
C THR A 165 -1.49 -0.40 -12.00
N ASP A 166 -0.57 -1.28 -12.39
CA ASP A 166 -0.56 -1.89 -13.71
C ASP A 166 -0.21 -3.38 -13.62
N TYR A 167 -0.66 -4.15 -14.61
CA TYR A 167 -0.31 -5.55 -14.81
C TYR A 167 0.03 -5.79 -16.28
N ARG A 168 1.29 -5.60 -16.64
CA ARG A 168 1.74 -5.59 -18.05
C ARG A 168 2.89 -6.53 -18.31
N THR A 169 3.21 -6.67 -19.60
CA THR A 169 4.40 -7.40 -20.06
C THR A 169 5.60 -6.46 -19.99
N LEU A 170 6.68 -6.92 -19.37
CA LEU A 170 7.92 -6.17 -19.13
C LEU A 170 9.14 -6.97 -19.58
N SER A 171 10.26 -6.26 -19.69
CA SER A 171 11.59 -6.82 -19.97
C SER A 171 12.68 -6.16 -19.13
N TYR A 172 12.36 -5.59 -17.95
CA TYR A 172 13.39 -5.02 -17.08
C TYR A 172 14.31 -6.13 -16.55
N GLY A 173 15.60 -5.85 -16.43
CA GLY A 173 16.63 -6.83 -16.08
C GLY A 173 16.94 -7.79 -17.23
N ILE A 174 16.43 -7.52 -18.43
CA ILE A 174 16.73 -8.30 -19.63
C ILE A 174 17.56 -7.43 -20.57
N GLY A 175 18.83 -7.82 -20.76
CA GLY A 175 19.79 -7.04 -21.52
C GLY A 175 20.61 -6.14 -20.61
N ALA A 176 21.06 -5.01 -21.15
CA ALA A 176 21.85 -4.03 -20.41
C ALA A 176 20.93 -2.91 -19.89
N ASP A 177 20.48 -3.03 -18.65
CA ASP A 177 19.78 -2.01 -17.88
C ASP A 177 20.18 -2.07 -16.39
N GLU A 178 19.64 -1.18 -15.57
CA GLU A 178 19.99 -1.02 -14.16
C GLU A 178 19.21 -1.96 -13.21
N TYR A 179 18.43 -2.90 -13.75
CA TYR A 179 17.52 -3.71 -12.96
C TYR A 179 18.12 -5.07 -12.61
N ASP A 180 18.15 -5.37 -11.31
CA ASP A 180 18.57 -6.67 -10.79
C ASP A 180 17.39 -7.45 -10.18
N ALA A 181 17.49 -8.78 -10.15
CA ALA A 181 16.48 -9.64 -9.54
C ALA A 181 16.76 -9.90 -8.06
N TYR A 182 15.70 -9.88 -7.26
CA TYR A 182 15.75 -10.05 -5.82
C TYR A 182 14.63 -10.95 -5.33
N ARG A 183 14.94 -11.79 -4.35
CA ARG A 183 13.97 -12.62 -3.62
C ARG A 183 13.66 -12.00 -2.26
N PRO A 184 12.40 -11.63 -1.98
CA PRO A 184 11.96 -11.26 -0.63
C PRO A 184 12.33 -12.30 0.44
N ASN A 185 12.88 -11.83 1.56
CA ASN A 185 13.20 -12.67 2.73
C ASN A 185 11.95 -13.14 3.50
N LYS A 186 10.77 -12.70 3.06
CA LYS A 186 9.45 -13.04 3.60
C LYS A 186 8.97 -14.44 3.26
N TYR A 187 9.65 -15.18 2.38
CA TYR A 187 9.26 -16.52 1.98
C TYR A 187 9.79 -17.59 2.94
#